data_AF-A0A3E2N6R8-F1
#
_entry.id   AF-A0A3E2N6R8-F1
#
_cell.length_a   1.000
_cell.length_b   1.000
_cell.length_c   1.000
_cell.angle_alpha   90.00
_cell.angle_beta   90.00
_cell.angle_gamma   90.00
#
_symmetry.space_group_name_H-M   'P 1'
#
loop_
_entity.id
_entity.type
_entity.pdbx_description
1 polymer ?
#
loop_
_entity_poly.entity_id
_entity_poly.type
_entity_poly.pdbx_seq_one_letter_code
_entity_poly.pdbx_strand_id
1 'polypeptide(L)'
;MYFPIKKGIVDLSIIFMKAGGELHSEKRITATDLTGVYKEIAEVIGIEATILLHKNFQGQQITLPKKLFSKDYILKQVEMTSNNSDIKTVAFKYGYTERRLRQIIKENECKND
;
A
#
# COMPACT_ATOMS: atom_id res chain seq x y z
N MET A 1 16.12 -2.80 4.89
CA MET A 1 16.39 -4.18 5.35
C MET A 1 15.09 -4.96 5.19
N TYR A 2 14.98 -5.81 4.17
CA TYR A 2 13.80 -6.65 3.92
C TYR A 2 13.94 -7.92 4.77
N PHE A 3 12.95 -8.21 5.63
CA PHE A 3 12.89 -9.48 6.35
C PHE A 3 11.90 -10.43 5.64
N PRO A 4 12.25 -11.70 5.43
CA PRO A 4 11.46 -12.64 4.64
C PRO A 4 10.20 -13.10 5.39
N ILE A 5 9.09 -13.15 4.66
CA ILE A 5 7.79 -13.65 5.14
C ILE A 5 7.86 -15.17 5.26
N LYS A 6 8.01 -15.70 6.48
CA LYS A 6 7.70 -17.11 6.76
C LYS A 6 6.18 -17.22 6.94
N LYS A 7 5.55 -18.09 6.14
CA LYS A 7 4.20 -18.60 6.42
C LYS A 7 4.25 -19.29 7.79
N GLY A 8 3.47 -18.77 8.74
CA GLY A 8 3.37 -19.33 10.08
C GLY A 8 3.11 -18.24 11.10
N ILE A 9 1.84 -18.10 11.48
CA ILE A 9 1.32 -17.50 12.72
C ILE A 9 2.18 -16.33 13.23
N VAL A 10 1.82 -15.11 12.83
CA VAL A 10 2.38 -13.92 13.45
C VAL A 10 1.56 -13.61 14.69
N ASP A 11 2.19 -13.70 15.86
CA ASP A 11 1.56 -13.47 17.15
C ASP A 11 1.10 -12.01 17.24
N LEU A 12 -0.22 -11.81 17.37
CA LEU A 12 -0.89 -10.50 17.36
C LEU A 12 -0.39 -9.57 18.48
N SER A 13 0.26 -10.12 19.50
CA SER A 13 0.86 -9.39 20.64
C SER A 13 1.86 -8.31 20.21
N ILE A 14 2.69 -8.56 19.17
CA ILE A 14 3.82 -7.68 18.81
C ILE A 14 3.38 -6.44 18.03
N ILE A 15 2.35 -6.55 17.20
CA ILE A 15 1.82 -5.41 16.41
C ILE A 15 1.03 -4.46 17.31
N PHE A 16 0.26 -5.00 18.26
CA PHE A 16 -0.64 -4.23 19.11
C PHE A 16 0.10 -3.42 20.20
N MET A 17 1.26 -3.90 20.67
CA MET A 17 2.08 -3.16 21.64
C MET A 17 2.59 -1.80 21.10
N LYS A 18 2.74 -1.65 19.77
CA LYS A 18 3.13 -0.37 19.15
C LYS A 18 1.99 0.65 19.01
N ALA A 19 0.73 0.24 19.16
CA ALA A 19 -0.43 1.07 18.87
C ALA A 19 -1.21 1.53 20.13
N GLY A 20 -0.73 1.19 21.34
CA GLY A 20 -1.24 1.78 22.59
C GLY A 20 -2.73 1.57 22.88
N GLY A 21 -3.29 0.41 22.52
CA GLY A 21 -4.68 0.06 22.80
C GLY A 21 -4.79 -1.24 23.59
N GLU A 22 -5.52 -1.21 24.72
CA GLU A 22 -5.89 -2.38 25.51
C GLU A 22 -6.75 -3.37 24.70
N LEU A 23 -6.54 -4.66 24.94
CA LEU A 23 -7.19 -5.77 24.24
C LEU A 23 -8.17 -6.45 25.20
N HIS A 24 -9.48 -6.27 24.99
CA HIS A 24 -10.51 -7.11 25.60
C HIS A 24 -10.88 -8.28 24.68
N SER A 25 -10.54 -9.48 25.15
CA SER A 25 -11.07 -10.83 24.91
C SER A 25 -11.47 -11.28 23.49
N GLU A 26 -10.70 -12.25 22.99
CA GLU A 26 -11.15 -13.52 22.41
C GLU A 26 -12.52 -13.54 21.69
N LYS A 27 -12.57 -12.95 20.49
CA LYS A 27 -13.51 -13.40 19.46
C LYS A 27 -12.79 -13.40 18.12
N ARG A 28 -12.67 -14.59 17.50
CA ARG A 28 -12.13 -14.72 16.14
C ARG A 28 -13.16 -14.16 15.16
N ILE A 29 -13.10 -12.85 14.94
CA ILE A 29 -13.91 -12.16 13.94
C ILE A 29 -13.53 -12.75 12.58
N THR A 30 -14.53 -13.09 11.77
CA THR A 30 -14.37 -13.59 10.40
C THR A 30 -14.86 -12.54 9.40
N ALA A 31 -14.41 -12.62 8.14
CA ALA A 31 -14.81 -11.65 7.13
C ALA A 31 -16.33 -11.62 6.88
N THR A 32 -17.03 -12.74 7.13
CA THR A 32 -18.49 -12.84 7.05
C THR A 32 -19.23 -12.07 8.14
N ASP A 33 -18.55 -11.71 9.23
CA ASP A 33 -19.11 -10.88 10.30
C ASP A 33 -19.06 -9.38 9.97
N LEU A 34 -18.36 -9.00 8.88
CA LEU A 34 -18.21 -7.62 8.44
C LEU A 34 -19.27 -7.26 7.38
N THR A 35 -19.71 -6.01 7.38
CA THR A 35 -20.80 -5.54 6.52
C THR A 35 -20.32 -5.06 5.16
N GLY A 36 -20.96 -5.55 4.10
CA GLY A 36 -20.84 -5.04 2.73
C GLY A 36 -19.40 -4.80 2.27
N VAL A 37 -19.04 -3.54 2.07
CA VAL A 37 -17.70 -3.12 1.61
C VAL A 37 -16.59 -3.58 2.56
N TYR A 38 -16.83 -3.67 3.87
CA TYR A 38 -15.80 -4.13 4.81
C TYR A 38 -15.51 -5.62 4.68
N LYS A 39 -16.47 -6.44 4.23
CA LYS A 39 -16.22 -7.84 3.91
C LYS A 39 -15.27 -7.95 2.70
N GLU A 40 -15.58 -7.22 1.63
CA GLU A 40 -14.73 -7.19 0.42
C GLU A 40 -13.32 -6.70 0.74
N ILE A 41 -13.21 -5.62 1.52
CA ILE A 41 -11.91 -5.11 1.97
C ILE A 41 -11.19 -6.17 2.81
N ALA A 42 -11.86 -6.82 3.77
CA ALA A 42 -11.23 -7.85 4.60
C ALA A 42 -10.78 -9.09 3.83
N GLU A 43 -11.47 -9.45 2.75
CA GLU A 43 -11.04 -10.53 1.86
C GLU A 43 -9.77 -10.16 1.07
N VAL A 44 -9.58 -8.88 0.72
CA VAL A 44 -8.42 -8.40 -0.05
C VAL A 44 -7.21 -8.09 0.83
N ILE A 45 -7.39 -7.32 1.91
CA ILE A 45 -6.28 -6.82 2.75
C ILE A 45 -6.17 -7.52 4.11
N GLY A 46 -7.18 -8.30 4.50
CA GLY A 46 -7.27 -8.98 5.79
C GLY A 46 -8.12 -8.24 6.84
N ILE A 47 -8.61 -8.99 7.81
CA ILE A 47 -9.54 -8.51 8.85
C ILE A 47 -8.86 -7.45 9.74
N GLU A 48 -7.62 -7.67 10.15
CA GLU A 48 -6.87 -6.75 11.01
C GLU A 48 -6.69 -5.37 10.36
N ALA A 49 -6.26 -5.36 9.10
CA ALA A 49 -6.07 -4.13 8.33
C ALA A 49 -7.41 -3.40 8.12
N THR A 50 -8.50 -4.15 7.96
CA THR A 50 -9.86 -3.60 7.83
C THR A 50 -10.35 -2.95 9.11
N ILE A 51 -10.10 -3.56 10.28
CA ILE A 51 -10.44 -2.97 11.58
C ILE A 51 -9.63 -1.69 11.80
N LEU A 52 -8.34 -1.70 11.48
CA LEU A 52 -7.50 -0.50 11.57
C LEU A 52 -7.98 0.60 10.62
N LEU A 53 -8.38 0.24 9.40
CA LEU A 53 -8.95 1.16 8.43
C LEU A 53 -10.24 1.79 8.98
N HIS A 54 -11.17 0.98 9.51
CA HIS A 54 -12.39 1.50 10.11
C HIS A 54 -12.09 2.46 11.27
N LYS A 55 -11.20 2.09 12.19
CA LYS A 55 -10.84 2.93 13.35
C LYS A 55 -10.34 4.32 12.95
N ASN A 56 -9.55 4.42 11.87
CA ASN A 56 -8.95 5.69 11.44
C ASN A 56 -9.84 6.50 10.48
N PHE A 57 -10.74 5.85 9.74
CA PHE A 57 -11.44 6.48 8.61
C PHE A 57 -12.98 6.43 8.71
N GLN A 58 -13.54 5.86 9.78
CA GLN A 58 -14.99 5.87 10.01
C GLN A 58 -15.55 7.31 10.00
N GLY A 59 -16.74 7.46 9.41
CA GLY A 59 -17.41 8.76 9.28
C GLY A 59 -16.91 9.65 8.14
N GLN A 60 -15.86 9.25 7.41
CA GLN A 60 -15.35 9.97 6.25
C GLN A 60 -15.68 9.23 4.94
N GLN A 61 -15.97 9.97 3.87
CA GLN A 61 -16.07 9.40 2.53
C GLN A 61 -14.70 9.43 1.86
N ILE A 62 -14.13 8.25 1.57
CA ILE A 62 -12.83 8.12 0.91
C ILE A 62 -13.04 7.64 -0.51
N THR A 63 -12.56 8.42 -1.48
CA THR A 63 -12.47 7.99 -2.87
C THR A 63 -11.05 7.50 -3.16
N LEU A 64 -10.89 6.23 -3.51
CA LEU A 64 -9.58 5.69 -3.87
C LEU A 64 -9.18 6.17 -5.28
N PRO A 65 -8.12 6.98 -5.42
CA PRO A 65 -7.66 7.42 -6.73
C PRO A 65 -7.04 6.24 -7.49
N LYS A 66 -7.15 6.27 -8.83
CA LYS A 66 -6.50 5.27 -9.71
C LYS A 66 -4.97 5.25 -9.58
N LYS A 67 -4.37 6.35 -9.13
CA LYS A 67 -2.92 6.49 -8.94
C LYS A 67 -2.58 6.21 -7.48
N LEU A 68 -1.86 5.14 -7.25
CA LEU A 68 -1.39 4.74 -5.92
C LEU A 68 -0.07 5.43 -5.53
N PHE A 69 0.84 5.59 -6.50
CA PHE A 69 2.20 6.08 -6.24
C PHE A 69 2.36 7.56 -6.59
N SER A 70 3.12 8.29 -5.77
CA SER A 70 3.51 9.67 -6.05
C SER A 70 4.54 9.73 -7.19
N LYS A 71 4.65 10.89 -7.84
CA LYS A 71 5.64 11.12 -8.90
C LYS A 71 7.07 10.91 -8.38
N ASP A 72 7.35 11.43 -7.20
CA ASP A 72 8.68 11.39 -6.59
C ASP A 72 9.11 9.97 -6.25
N TYR A 73 8.17 9.14 -5.76
CA TYR A 73 8.43 7.72 -5.51
C TYR A 73 8.80 6.97 -6.79
N ILE A 74 8.12 7.27 -7.89
CA ILE A 74 8.38 6.64 -9.19
C ILE A 74 9.73 7.09 -9.74
N LEU A 75 10.05 8.38 -9.66
CA LEU A 75 11.35 8.92 -10.09
C LEU A 75 12.51 8.26 -9.34
N LYS A 76 12.41 8.20 -8.02
CA LYS A 76 13.38 7.50 -7.17
C LYS A 76 13.53 6.03 -7.55
N GLN A 77 12.42 5.36 -7.89
CA GLN A 77 12.49 3.97 -8.33
C GLN A 77 13.17 3.82 -9.69
N VAL A 78 12.91 4.73 -10.63
CA VAL A 78 13.56 4.73 -11.95
C VAL A 78 15.08 4.88 -11.77
N GLU A 79 15.53 5.82 -10.95
CA GLU A 79 16.95 6.04 -10.62
C GLU A 79 17.60 4.84 -9.91
N MET A 80 16.84 4.10 -9.10
CA MET A 80 17.34 2.89 -8.44
C MET A 80 17.45 1.69 -9.40
N THR A 81 16.65 1.67 -10.47
CA THR A 81 16.55 0.54 -11.40
C THR A 81 17.34 0.77 -12.69
N SER A 82 17.82 2.01 -12.92
CA SER A 82 18.51 2.48 -14.14
C SER A 82 19.84 1.81 -14.45
N ASN A 83 20.35 0.90 -13.62
CA ASN A 83 21.51 0.10 -13.98
C ASN A 83 21.21 -0.99 -15.01
N ASN A 84 19.95 -1.43 -15.24
CA ASN A 84 19.62 -2.39 -16.31
C ASN A 84 18.11 -2.57 -16.66
N SER A 85 17.16 -1.78 -16.13
CA SER A 85 15.74 -1.96 -16.50
C SER A 85 15.29 -1.08 -17.67
N ASP A 86 14.65 -1.68 -18.66
CA ASP A 86 13.95 -0.99 -19.74
C ASP A 86 12.81 -0.12 -19.18
N ILE A 87 12.80 1.18 -19.52
CA ILE A 87 11.80 2.19 -19.09
C ILE A 87 10.37 1.69 -19.31
N LYS A 88 10.16 0.86 -20.35
CA LYS A 88 8.88 0.22 -20.63
C LYS A 88 8.37 -0.66 -19.49
N THR A 89 9.25 -1.46 -18.89
CA THR A 89 8.89 -2.38 -17.79
C THR A 89 8.49 -1.61 -16.54
N VAL A 90 9.22 -0.52 -16.25
CA VAL A 90 8.93 0.38 -15.15
C VAL A 90 7.60 1.10 -15.38
N ALA A 91 7.38 1.64 -16.58
CA ALA A 91 6.12 2.29 -16.94
C ALA A 91 4.92 1.34 -16.76
N PHE A 92 5.03 0.11 -17.26
CA PHE A 92 3.98 -0.90 -17.10
C PHE A 92 3.70 -1.23 -15.62
N LYS A 93 4.75 -1.45 -14.83
CA LYS A 93 4.62 -1.76 -13.38
C LYS A 93 3.89 -0.67 -12.60
N TYR A 94 4.10 0.59 -12.96
CA TYR A 94 3.51 1.74 -12.26
C TYR A 94 2.24 2.28 -12.94
N GLY A 95 1.74 1.62 -13.99
CA GLY A 95 0.52 2.01 -14.70
C GLY A 95 0.65 3.30 -15.54
N TYR A 96 1.86 3.60 -16.00
CA TYR A 96 2.13 4.73 -16.90
C TYR A 96 2.37 4.26 -18.33
N THR A 97 2.05 5.15 -19.28
CA THR A 97 2.60 5.02 -20.63
C THR A 97 4.07 5.40 -20.62
N GLU A 98 4.87 4.76 -21.46
CA GLU A 98 6.31 5.07 -21.60
C GLU A 98 6.51 6.56 -21.91
N ARG A 99 5.70 7.14 -22.81
CA ARG A 99 5.69 8.57 -23.14
C ARG A 99 5.53 9.43 -21.88
N ARG A 100 4.57 9.11 -21.01
CA ARG A 100 4.32 9.92 -19.81
C ARG A 100 5.45 9.76 -18.79
N LEU A 101 6.00 8.55 -18.64
CA LEU A 101 7.13 8.32 -17.74
C LEU A 101 8.37 9.11 -18.20
N ARG A 102 8.71 9.07 -19.49
CA ARG A 102 9.79 9.89 -20.08
C ARG A 102 9.58 11.39 -19.86
N GLN A 103 8.34 11.86 -19.99
CA GLN A 103 8.01 13.26 -19.72
C GLN A 103 8.21 13.63 -18.25
N ILE A 104 7.82 12.76 -17.31
CA ILE A 104 8.01 12.99 -15.86
C ILE A 104 9.51 13.04 -15.52
N ILE A 105 10.33 12.16 -16.11
CA ILE A 105 11.79 12.16 -15.93
C ILE A 105 12.38 13.49 -16.43
N LYS A 106 12.02 13.90 -17.65
CA LYS A 106 12.48 15.18 -18.21
C LYS A 106 12.01 16.40 -17.40
N GLU A 107 10.75 16.40 -16.95
CA GLU A 107 10.20 17.45 -16.08
C GLU A 107 10.98 17.56 -14.76
N ASN A 108 11.55 16.46 -14.26
CA ASN A 108 12.37 16.44 -13.04
C ASN A 108 13.79 16.97 -13.31
N GLU A 109 14.42 16.55 -14.41
CA GLU A 109 15.74 17.04 -14.82
C GLU A 109 15.73 18.57 -15.00
N CYS A 110 14.73 19.14 -15.69
CA CYS A 110 14.61 20.58 -15.90
C CYS A 110 14.28 21.40 -14.64
N LYS A 111 13.99 20.78 -13.50
CA LYS A 111 13.75 21.48 -12.22
C LYS A 111 14.97 21.53 -11.31
N ASN A 112 15.98 20.72 -11.62
CA ASN A 112 17.22 20.65 -10.85
C ASN A 112 18.32 21.55 -11.45
N ASP A 113 18.01 22.26 -12.54
CA ASP A 113 18.76 23.37 -13.14
C ASP A 113 18.17 24.73 -12.71
#